data_AF-A0A941RYA3-F1
#
_entry.id   AF-A0A941RYA3-F1
#
_cell.length_a   1.000
_cell.length_b   1.000
_cell.length_c   1.000
_cell.angle_alpha   90.00
_cell.angle_beta   90.00
_cell.angle_gamma   90.00
#
_symmetry.space_group_name_H-M   'P 1'
#
loop_
_entity.id
_entity.type
_entity.pdbx_description
1 polymer ?
#
loop_
_entity_poly.entity_id
_entity_poly.type
_entity_poly.pdbx_seq_one_letter_code
_entity_poly.pdbx_strand_id
1 'polypeptide(L)'
;MFFGSAAPTPYDLRFSIFGIPVRVHPLFWVSAAAMGWDGDDPRNTVIWIACVFISILVHELGHAMTANYFRWRPDIVLYMFGGYASYVPTWQHSTGRAILVTAAGPLAGFFLFGVVIALDILLRIQQVQISNYLQEAIGRLEFINLWWGLVNLLPVY
;
A
#
# COMPACT_ATOMS: atom_id res chain seq x y z
N MET A 1 -4.15 8.91 18.17
CA MET A 1 -3.22 8.82 17.01
C MET A 1 -1.79 8.74 17.56
N PHE A 2 -1.24 7.53 17.71
CA PHE A 2 -0.06 7.24 18.54
C PHE A 2 1.22 6.87 17.75
N PHE A 3 1.37 7.34 16.51
CA PHE A 3 2.67 7.30 15.82
C PHE A 3 2.92 8.66 15.18
N GLY A 4 3.85 9.40 15.78
CA GLY A 4 4.28 10.72 15.34
C GLY A 4 4.77 10.68 13.90
N SER A 5 4.58 11.78 13.19
CA SER A 5 5.12 11.99 11.84
C SER A 5 6.58 11.54 11.79
N ALA A 6 6.89 10.51 11.00
CA ALA A 6 8.24 9.99 10.90
C ALA A 6 9.18 11.11 10.44
N ALA A 7 10.13 11.48 11.29
CA ALA A 7 11.08 12.54 10.98
C ALA A 7 11.77 12.24 9.64
N PRO A 8 11.94 13.24 8.76
CA PRO A 8 12.64 13.02 7.51
C PRO A 8 14.08 12.58 7.75
N THR A 9 14.57 11.63 6.97
CA THR A 9 15.97 11.19 7.01
C THR A 9 16.67 11.48 5.67
N PRO A 10 18.02 11.58 5.65
CA PRO A 10 18.79 11.69 4.41
C PRO A 10 18.66 10.45 3.51
N TYR A 11 18.18 9.33 4.06
CA TYR A 11 18.05 8.05 3.37
C TYR A 11 16.61 7.77 2.90
N ASP A 12 15.71 8.74 3.03
CA ASP A 12 14.35 8.61 2.54
C ASP A 12 14.36 8.51 1.02
N LEU A 13 13.72 7.47 0.48
CA LEU A 13 13.44 7.39 -0.96
C LEU A 13 12.28 8.34 -1.27
N ARG A 14 12.48 9.26 -2.21
CA ARG A 14 11.47 10.25 -2.59
C ARG A 14 11.21 10.21 -4.08
N PHE A 15 9.93 10.15 -4.44
CA PHE A 15 9.47 10.20 -5.82
C PHE A 15 8.07 10.81 -5.87
N SER A 16 7.49 10.91 -7.06
CA SER A 16 6.10 11.37 -7.22
C SER A 16 5.33 10.45 -8.16
N ILE A 17 4.06 10.21 -7.83
CA ILE A 17 3.11 9.47 -8.67
C ILE A 17 1.90 10.37 -8.87
N PHE A 18 1.50 10.61 -10.13
CA PHE A 18 0.38 11.49 -10.49
C PHE A 18 0.44 12.90 -9.85
N GLY A 19 1.65 13.43 -9.63
CA GLY A 19 1.88 14.72 -8.97
C GLY A 19 1.73 14.70 -7.45
N ILE A 20 1.49 13.54 -6.85
CA ILE A 20 1.45 13.32 -5.40
C ILE A 20 2.87 12.94 -4.95
N PRO A 21 3.48 13.67 -4.00
CA PRO A 21 4.78 13.30 -3.45
C PRO A 21 4.66 12.04 -2.59
N VAL A 22 5.62 11.13 -2.76
CA VAL A 22 5.73 9.87 -2.03
C VAL A 22 7.11 9.80 -1.39
N ARG A 23 7.14 9.51 -0.09
CA ARG A 23 8.33 9.34 0.72
C ARG A 23 8.31 7.97 1.38
N VAL A 24 9.37 7.21 1.21
CA VAL A 24 9.54 5.90 1.84
C VAL A 24 10.69 6.00 2.83
N HIS A 25 10.38 5.85 4.10
CA HIS A 25 11.37 5.91 5.16
C HIS A 25 12.14 4.58 5.25
N PRO A 26 13.46 4.56 5.53
CA PRO A 26 14.27 3.34 5.59
C PRO A 26 13.68 2.22 6.47
N LEU A 27 13.11 2.58 7.61
CA LEU A 27 12.46 1.64 8.53
C LEU A 27 11.29 0.86 7.90
N PHE A 28 10.65 1.36 6.84
CA PHE A 28 9.66 0.60 6.08
C PHE A 28 10.28 -0.67 5.46
N TRP A 29 11.47 -0.54 4.87
CA TRP A 29 12.16 -1.68 4.27
C TRP A 29 12.61 -2.69 5.32
N VAL A 30 13.09 -2.19 6.47
CA VAL A 30 13.54 -3.03 7.58
C VAL A 30 12.37 -3.81 8.20
N SER A 31 11.23 -3.15 8.45
CA SER A 31 10.03 -3.84 8.98
C SER A 31 9.49 -4.84 7.97
N ALA A 32 9.38 -4.49 6.69
CA ALA A 32 8.92 -5.39 5.65
C ALA A 32 9.83 -6.63 5.54
N ALA A 33 11.16 -6.44 5.57
CA ALA A 33 12.12 -7.52 5.55
C ALA A 33 12.00 -8.43 6.80
N ALA A 34 11.84 -7.84 7.98
CA ALA A 34 11.70 -8.61 9.23
C ALA A 34 10.41 -9.46 9.26
N MET A 35 9.32 -8.99 8.64
CA MET A 35 8.03 -9.69 8.62
C MET A 35 8.00 -10.89 7.67
N GLY A 36 8.70 -10.80 6.54
CA GLY A 36 8.74 -11.87 5.54
C GLY A 36 10.14 -12.41 5.30
N TRP A 37 10.95 -12.44 6.37
CA TRP A 37 12.30 -12.96 6.32
C TRP A 37 12.27 -14.45 5.98
N ASP A 38 12.91 -14.80 4.89
CA ASP A 38 13.19 -16.16 4.45
C ASP A 38 14.71 -16.35 4.42
N GLY A 39 15.21 -17.15 5.35
CA GLY A 39 16.64 -17.44 5.49
C GLY A 39 17.16 -18.49 4.49
N ASP A 40 16.25 -19.26 3.87
CA ASP A 40 16.60 -20.34 2.95
C ASP A 40 16.68 -19.81 1.51
N ASP A 41 15.75 -18.92 1.10
CA ASP A 41 15.83 -18.20 -0.18
C ASP A 41 15.60 -16.68 -0.01
N PRO A 42 16.67 -15.84 -0.04
CA PRO A 42 16.55 -14.39 0.05
C PRO A 42 15.68 -13.75 -1.04
N ARG A 43 15.48 -14.41 -2.19
CA ARG A 43 14.60 -13.90 -3.26
C ARG A 43 13.15 -13.83 -2.79
N ASN A 44 12.73 -14.76 -1.94
CA ASN A 44 11.40 -14.73 -1.35
C ASN A 44 11.26 -13.51 -0.44
N THR A 45 12.26 -13.19 0.37
CA THR A 45 12.24 -11.96 1.17
C THR A 45 12.08 -10.70 0.29
N VAL A 46 12.79 -10.62 -0.83
CA VAL A 46 12.69 -9.48 -1.76
C VAL A 46 11.30 -9.40 -2.40
N ILE A 47 10.74 -10.54 -2.84
CA ILE A 47 9.38 -10.60 -3.39
C ILE A 47 8.37 -10.13 -2.36
N TRP A 48 8.50 -10.58 -1.09
CA TRP A 48 7.62 -10.17 -0.01
C TRP A 48 7.65 -8.66 0.19
N ILE A 49 8.85 -8.07 0.30
CA ILE A 49 9.03 -6.63 0.45
C ILE A 49 8.36 -5.88 -0.70
N ALA A 50 8.56 -6.34 -1.94
CA ALA A 50 7.93 -5.74 -3.12
C ALA A 50 6.39 -5.82 -3.07
N CYS A 51 5.83 -6.97 -2.70
CA CYS A 51 4.38 -7.15 -2.58
C CYS A 51 3.79 -6.24 -1.48
N VAL A 52 4.45 -6.14 -0.32
CA VAL A 52 4.03 -5.26 0.79
C VAL A 52 4.08 -3.80 0.35
N PHE A 53 5.18 -3.38 -0.28
CA PHE A 53 5.36 -2.03 -0.81
C PHE A 53 4.27 -1.65 -1.80
N ILE A 54 4.04 -2.48 -2.84
CA ILE A 54 3.03 -2.22 -3.86
C ILE A 54 1.63 -2.13 -3.23
N SER A 55 1.28 -3.07 -2.34
CA SER A 55 -0.04 -3.11 -1.72
C SER A 55 -0.31 -1.87 -0.86
N ILE A 56 0.63 -1.50 0.01
CA ILE A 56 0.49 -0.31 0.86
C ILE A 56 0.51 0.96 0.00
N LEU A 57 1.38 1.05 -1.01
CA LEU A 57 1.44 2.21 -1.90
C LEU A 57 0.12 2.41 -2.65
N VAL A 58 -0.48 1.36 -3.21
CA VAL A 58 -1.77 1.45 -3.90
C VAL A 58 -2.89 1.85 -2.94
N HIS A 59 -2.87 1.33 -1.71
CA HIS A 59 -3.81 1.73 -0.66
C HIS A 59 -3.69 3.24 -0.34
N GLU A 60 -2.48 3.73 -0.04
CA GLU A 60 -2.26 5.15 0.27
C GLU A 60 -2.54 6.06 -0.93
N LEU A 61 -2.26 5.59 -2.15
CA LEU A 61 -2.65 6.30 -3.37
C LEU A 61 -4.16 6.45 -3.49
N GLY A 62 -4.96 5.47 -3.06
CA GLY A 62 -6.41 5.61 -2.99
C GLY A 62 -6.83 6.81 -2.14
N HIS A 63 -6.32 6.91 -0.92
CA HIS A 63 -6.55 8.06 -0.04
C HIS A 63 -6.09 9.37 -0.68
N ALA A 64 -4.85 9.40 -1.16
CA ALA A 64 -4.22 10.60 -1.67
C ALA A 64 -4.91 11.09 -2.96
N MET A 65 -5.28 10.22 -3.89
CA MET A 65 -5.98 10.60 -5.11
C MET A 65 -7.35 11.23 -4.81
N THR A 66 -8.10 10.67 -3.87
CA THR A 66 -9.39 11.25 -3.43
C THR A 66 -9.19 12.58 -2.69
N ALA A 67 -8.17 12.69 -1.83
CA ALA A 67 -7.84 13.95 -1.16
C ALA A 67 -7.37 15.03 -2.16
N ASN A 68 -6.59 14.65 -3.17
CA ASN A 68 -6.13 15.53 -4.23
C ASN A 68 -7.29 16.03 -5.10
N TYR A 69 -8.27 15.17 -5.39
CA TYR A 69 -9.51 15.56 -6.06
C TYR A 69 -10.27 16.64 -5.28
N PHE A 70 -10.25 16.58 -3.94
CA PHE A 70 -10.79 17.64 -3.07
C PHE A 70 -9.84 18.82 -2.83
N ARG A 71 -8.67 18.85 -3.50
CA ARG A 71 -7.64 19.90 -3.39
C ARG A 71 -6.98 20.00 -2.00
N TRP A 72 -6.94 18.91 -1.25
CA TRP A 72 -6.35 18.84 0.10
C TRP A 72 -4.84 18.56 0.14
N ARG A 73 -4.14 18.71 -0.99
CA ARG A 73 -2.67 18.62 -1.14
C ARG A 73 -2.05 17.47 -0.31
N PRO A 74 -2.24 16.21 -0.73
CA PRO A 74 -1.73 15.05 0.00
C PRO A 74 -0.22 14.87 -0.16
N ASP A 75 0.40 14.25 0.84
CA ASP A 75 1.76 13.72 0.85
C ASP A 75 1.73 12.31 1.45
N ILE A 76 2.30 11.34 0.75
CA ILE A 76 2.32 9.94 1.18
C ILE A 76 3.64 9.64 1.88
N VAL A 77 3.56 9.14 3.11
CA VAL A 77 4.73 8.66 3.86
C VAL A 77 4.56 7.19 4.19
N LEU A 78 5.46 6.34 3.70
CA LEU A 78 5.53 4.93 4.08
C LEU A 78 6.54 4.73 5.22
N TYR A 79 6.11 4.12 6.32
CA TYR A 79 6.87 3.99 7.56
C TYR A 79 6.47 2.77 8.40
N MET A 80 7.46 1.97 8.82
CA MET A 80 7.29 0.74 9.60
C MET A 80 6.24 -0.21 8.99
N PHE A 81 5.20 -0.57 9.76
CA PHE A 81 4.17 -1.53 9.39
C PHE A 81 3.13 -0.99 8.40
N GLY A 82 3.27 0.24 7.90
CA GLY A 82 2.26 0.85 7.05
C GLY A 82 2.73 2.08 6.27
N GLY A 83 1.76 2.88 5.87
CA GLY A 83 1.95 4.24 5.41
C GLY A 83 0.88 5.14 6.03
N TYR A 84 1.05 6.44 5.87
CA TYR A 84 -0.01 7.39 6.08
C TYR A 84 0.06 8.46 4.99
N ALA A 85 -1.06 8.71 4.35
CA ALA A 85 -1.28 9.92 3.58
C ALA A 85 -1.57 11.07 4.56
N SER A 86 -0.61 11.96 4.74
CA SER A 86 -0.88 13.24 5.39
C SER A 86 -1.47 14.20 4.38
N TYR A 87 -2.50 14.94 4.76
CA TYR A 87 -3.11 15.95 3.92
C TYR A 87 -3.35 17.19 4.76
N VAL A 88 -3.08 18.37 4.19
CA VAL A 88 -3.40 19.65 4.83
C VAL A 88 -4.77 20.07 4.30
N PRO A 89 -5.83 19.99 5.13
CA PRO A 89 -7.15 20.32 4.66
C PRO A 89 -7.27 21.83 4.52
N THR A 90 -7.42 22.30 3.30
CA THR A 90 -7.43 23.73 2.99
C THR A 90 -8.85 24.28 2.85
N TRP A 91 -9.76 23.54 2.22
CA TRP A 91 -11.08 24.03 1.80
C TRP A 91 -12.22 23.01 2.07
N GLN A 92 -13.34 23.51 2.63
CA GLN A 92 -14.63 22.80 2.76
C GLN A 92 -14.50 21.37 3.32
N HIS A 93 -14.01 21.27 4.54
CA HIS A 93 -14.08 20.03 5.30
C HIS A 93 -15.53 19.66 5.60
N SER A 94 -15.99 18.52 5.10
CA SER A 94 -17.26 17.91 5.48
C SER A 94 -17.03 16.45 5.86
N THR A 95 -17.85 15.94 6.79
CA THR A 95 -17.78 14.55 7.25
C THR A 95 -17.89 13.56 6.09
N GLY A 96 -18.75 13.85 5.10
CA GLY A 96 -18.91 13.01 3.91
C GLY A 96 -17.62 12.90 3.07
N ARG A 97 -16.88 14.00 2.89
CA ARG A 97 -15.61 13.97 2.15
C ARG A 97 -14.52 13.22 2.92
N ALA A 98 -14.49 13.36 4.25
CA ALA A 98 -13.57 12.59 5.09
C ALA A 98 -13.86 11.08 4.98
N ILE A 99 -15.13 10.68 5.04
CA ILE A 99 -15.54 9.27 4.85
C ILE A 99 -15.11 8.75 3.47
N LEU A 100 -15.31 9.53 2.41
CA LEU A 100 -14.88 9.13 1.06
C LEU A 100 -13.36 8.95 0.97
N VAL A 101 -12.58 9.87 1.54
CA VAL A 101 -11.11 9.74 1.57
C VAL A 101 -10.73 8.48 2.35
N THR A 102 -11.27 8.26 3.55
CA THR A 102 -10.96 7.07 4.36
C THR A 102 -11.40 5.77 3.70
N ALA A 103 -12.50 5.77 2.92
CA ALA A 103 -12.93 4.58 2.20
C ALA A 103 -12.08 4.30 0.94
N ALA A 104 -11.48 5.33 0.33
CA ALA A 104 -10.77 5.20 -0.94
C ALA A 104 -9.53 4.30 -0.86
N GLY A 105 -8.80 4.29 0.27
CA GLY A 105 -7.65 3.41 0.46
C GLY A 105 -8.01 1.93 0.46
N PRO A 106 -8.92 1.48 1.35
CA PRO A 106 -9.44 0.11 1.33
C PRO A 106 -10.01 -0.29 -0.04
N LEU A 107 -10.79 0.58 -0.69
CA LEU A 107 -11.33 0.31 -2.02
C LEU A 107 -10.23 0.12 -3.07
N ALA A 108 -9.15 0.91 -3.04
CA ALA A 108 -8.00 0.74 -3.93
C ALA A 108 -7.27 -0.60 -3.66
N GLY A 109 -7.13 -0.99 -2.39
CA GLY A 109 -6.58 -2.30 -2.01
C GLY A 109 -7.43 -3.47 -2.54
N PHE A 110 -8.76 -3.42 -2.34
CA PHE A 110 -9.66 -4.46 -2.87
C PHE A 110 -9.72 -4.46 -4.40
N PHE A 111 -9.58 -3.30 -5.04
CA PHE A 111 -9.46 -3.23 -6.50
C PHE A 111 -8.20 -3.95 -6.97
N LEU A 112 -7.04 -3.70 -6.33
CA LEU A 112 -5.81 -4.43 -6.64
C LEU A 112 -5.95 -5.94 -6.42
N PHE A 113 -6.57 -6.35 -5.31
CA PHE A 113 -6.90 -7.75 -5.04
C PHE A 113 -7.72 -8.38 -6.18
N GLY A 114 -8.79 -7.71 -6.61
CA GLY A 114 -9.64 -8.20 -7.70
C GLY A 114 -8.89 -8.32 -9.04
N VAL A 115 -8.00 -7.37 -9.35
CA VAL A 115 -7.15 -7.43 -10.55
C VAL A 115 -6.18 -8.61 -10.50
N VAL A 116 -5.55 -8.84 -9.34
CA VAL A 116 -4.60 -9.96 -9.18
C VAL A 116 -5.31 -11.30 -9.29
N ILE A 117 -6.49 -11.46 -8.67
CA ILE A 117 -7.31 -12.68 -8.81
C ILE A 117 -7.72 -12.90 -10.27
N ALA A 118 -8.18 -11.86 -10.96
CA ALA A 118 -8.58 -11.99 -12.36
C ALA A 118 -7.40 -12.43 -13.23
N LEU A 119 -6.19 -11.93 -12.95
CA LEU A 119 -4.97 -12.35 -13.61
C LEU A 119 -4.61 -13.81 -13.28
N ASP A 120 -4.67 -14.23 -12.02
CA ASP A 120 -4.39 -15.63 -11.61
C ASP A 120 -5.35 -16.61 -12.29
N ILE A 121 -6.66 -16.30 -12.29
CA ILE A 121 -7.67 -17.09 -12.98
C ILE A 121 -7.38 -17.17 -14.48
N LEU A 122 -7.04 -16.05 -15.12
CA LEU A 122 -6.73 -16.03 -16.54
C LEU A 122 -5.49 -16.89 -16.87
N LEU A 123 -4.42 -16.78 -16.08
CA LEU A 123 -3.21 -17.58 -16.25
C LEU A 123 -3.49 -19.09 -16.12
N ARG A 124 -4.34 -19.49 -15.18
CA ARG A 124 -4.77 -20.88 -15.00
C ARG A 124 -5.63 -21.39 -16.16
N ILE A 125 -6.58 -20.58 -16.63
CA ILE A 125 -7.44 -20.92 -17.78
C ILE A 125 -6.58 -21.12 -19.03
N GLN A 126 -5.60 -20.25 -19.25
CA GLN A 126 -4.69 -20.31 -20.40
C GLN A 126 -3.56 -21.33 -20.22
N GLN A 127 -3.50 -22.05 -19.09
CA GLN A 127 -2.45 -23.01 -18.73
C GLN A 127 -1.03 -22.45 -18.91
N VAL A 128 -0.85 -21.15 -18.64
CA VAL A 128 0.44 -20.50 -18.75
C VAL A 128 1.34 -21.01 -17.63
N GLN A 129 2.48 -21.60 -17.99
CA GLN A 129 3.50 -21.98 -17.02
C GLN A 129 4.22 -20.72 -16.54
N ILE A 130 4.07 -20.43 -15.26
CA ILE A 130 4.74 -19.33 -14.58
C ILE A 130 5.82 -19.85 -13.64
N SER A 131 6.80 -19.02 -13.32
CA SER A 131 7.83 -19.38 -12.34
C SER A 131 7.24 -19.46 -10.93
N ASN A 132 7.85 -20.27 -10.07
CA ASN A 132 7.45 -20.38 -8.65
C ASN A 132 7.45 -19.01 -7.96
N TYR A 133 8.41 -18.16 -8.27
CA TYR A 133 8.51 -16.80 -7.74
C TYR A 133 7.33 -15.90 -8.15
N LEU A 134 6.85 -16.01 -9.39
CA LEU A 134 5.67 -15.26 -9.83
C LEU A 134 4.41 -15.78 -9.16
N GLN A 135 4.27 -17.10 -9.03
CA GLN A 135 3.15 -17.70 -8.32
C GLN A 135 3.10 -17.27 -6.85
N GLU A 136 4.25 -17.22 -6.19
CA GLU A 136 4.40 -16.74 -4.82
C GLU A 136 4.08 -15.24 -4.70
N ALA A 137 4.54 -14.42 -5.65
CA ALA A 137 4.21 -12.99 -5.69
C ALA A 137 2.70 -12.74 -5.83
N ILE A 138 2.02 -13.48 -6.71
CA ILE A 138 0.57 -13.43 -6.88
C ILE A 138 -0.13 -13.78 -5.56
N GLY A 139 0.21 -14.93 -4.97
CA GLY A 139 -0.40 -15.36 -3.71
C GLY A 139 -0.19 -14.39 -2.55
N ARG A 140 0.99 -13.76 -2.48
CA ARG A 140 1.28 -12.73 -1.47
C ARG A 140 0.50 -11.44 -1.69
N LEU A 141 0.38 -10.98 -2.94
CA LEU A 141 -0.46 -9.82 -3.25
C LEU A 141 -1.93 -10.09 -2.91
N GLU A 142 -2.44 -11.28 -3.22
CA GLU A 142 -3.80 -11.68 -2.84
C GLU A 142 -3.99 -11.66 -1.32
N PHE A 143 -3.08 -12.32 -0.59
CA PHE A 143 -3.12 -12.39 0.87
C PHE A 143 -3.05 -11.00 1.51
N ILE A 144 -2.07 -10.18 1.12
CA ILE A 144 -1.85 -8.86 1.70
C ILE A 144 -3.05 -7.96 1.41
N ASN A 145 -3.51 -7.85 0.16
CA ASN A 145 -4.59 -6.92 -0.17
C ASN A 145 -5.93 -7.33 0.44
N LEU A 146 -6.17 -8.64 0.63
CA LEU A 146 -7.34 -9.13 1.36
C LEU A 146 -7.24 -8.83 2.85
N TRP A 147 -6.20 -9.32 3.53
CA TRP A 147 -6.06 -9.19 4.99
C TRP A 147 -5.84 -7.75 5.42
N TRP A 148 -4.94 -7.03 4.76
CA TRP A 148 -4.70 -5.62 5.03
C TRP A 148 -5.96 -4.78 4.74
N GLY A 149 -6.67 -5.08 3.64
CA GLY A 149 -7.95 -4.45 3.33
C GLY A 149 -8.99 -4.66 4.44
N LEU A 150 -9.14 -5.89 4.94
CA LEU A 150 -10.06 -6.21 6.04
C LEU A 150 -9.67 -5.54 7.36
N VAL A 151 -8.38 -5.56 7.72
CA VAL A 151 -7.88 -4.92 8.95
C VAL A 151 -8.12 -3.41 8.92
N ASN A 152 -7.93 -2.76 7.77
CA ASN A 152 -8.16 -1.31 7.62
C ASN A 152 -9.64 -0.91 7.56
N LEU A 153 -10.56 -1.87 7.44
CA LEU A 153 -12.00 -1.63 7.62
C LEU A 153 -12.42 -1.73 9.09
N LEU A 154 -11.59 -2.30 9.97
CA LEU A 154 -11.90 -2.35 11.40
C LEU A 154 -11.82 -0.94 11.99
N PRO A 155 -12.84 -0.52 12.77
CA PRO A 155 -12.79 0.76 13.45
C PRO A 155 -11.68 0.71 14.52
N VAL A 156 -10.59 1.43 14.28
CA VAL A 156 -9.55 1.65 15.28
C VAL A 156 -9.94 2.91 16.06
N TYR A 157 -10.51 2.72 17.26
CA TYR A 157 -10.89 3.80 18.17
C TYR A 157 -9.69 4.40 18.91
#